data_AF-A0A7Y0WLM2-F1
#
_entry.id   AF-A0A7Y0WLM2-F1
#
_cell.length_a   1.000
_cell.length_b   1.000
_cell.length_c   1.000
_cell.angle_alpha   90.00
_cell.angle_beta   90.00
_cell.angle_gamma   90.00
#
_symmetry.space_group_name_H-M   'P 1'
#
loop_
_entity.id
_entity.type
_entity.pdbx_description
1 polymer ?
#
loop_
_entity_poly.entity_id
_entity_poly.type
_entity_poly.pdbx_seq_one_letter_code
_entity_poly.pdbx_strand_id
1 'polypeptide(L)'
;MDIRYFLEQRLAFIKQLYLNGVSPFEDRQRKIENEEEPFIPPYSEDEEPAYLNEWLEADSSLQVLGSACLSMIAASLHLYFKEWEHQLGPAPGPSLKSEFKNGGWPNGYRAFYRAHGSDRFEDGPFDFVLIEELVLARNSIQHPDSLIFETSRYSDDALQKMPNPFFVSDREKNLIEEADGESRQWLYRPHIHITTEKFLHAVSQVSAFVKWLEDQGETILHKRYLERKRQREIDAGSTPIWPQPDAFSD
;
A
#
# COMPACT_ATOMS: atom_id res chain seq x y z
N MET A 1 13.02 0.95 -18.14
CA MET A 1 13.44 0.72 -16.75
C MET A 1 12.64 -0.46 -16.25
N ASP A 2 13.26 -1.41 -15.54
CA ASP A 2 12.54 -2.50 -14.88
C ASP A 2 11.89 -1.95 -13.60
N ILE A 3 10.64 -1.47 -13.72
CA ILE A 3 9.96 -0.73 -12.65
C ILE A 3 9.74 -1.63 -11.43
N ARG A 4 9.29 -2.88 -11.62
CA ARG A 4 9.08 -3.81 -10.50
C ARG A 4 10.38 -4.14 -9.81
N TYR A 5 11.48 -4.40 -10.53
CA TYR A 5 12.77 -4.68 -9.91
C TYR A 5 13.16 -3.59 -8.89
N PHE A 6 13.06 -2.31 -9.26
CA PHE A 6 13.41 -1.22 -8.35
C PHE A 6 12.45 -1.10 -7.16
N LEU A 7 11.16 -1.39 -7.36
CA LEU A 7 10.21 -1.44 -6.25
C LEU A 7 10.54 -2.60 -5.29
N GLU A 8 10.81 -3.80 -5.80
CA GLU A 8 11.15 -4.97 -4.99
C GLU A 8 12.44 -4.76 -4.19
N GLN A 9 13.45 -4.09 -4.77
CA GLN A 9 14.65 -3.69 -4.04
C GLN A 9 14.33 -2.74 -2.87
N ARG A 10 13.42 -1.79 -3.06
CA ARG A 10 12.95 -0.90 -1.98
C ARG A 10 12.17 -1.67 -0.91
N LEU A 11 11.28 -2.58 -1.31
CA LEU A 11 10.54 -3.42 -0.36
C LEU A 11 11.48 -4.31 0.46
N ALA A 12 12.50 -4.91 -0.17
CA ALA A 12 13.51 -5.70 0.51
C ALA A 12 14.30 -4.87 1.54
N PHE A 13 14.71 -3.66 1.18
CA PHE A 13 15.35 -2.72 2.10
C PHE A 13 14.44 -2.34 3.27
N ILE A 14 13.19 -1.95 3.01
CA ILE A 14 12.23 -1.56 4.06
C ILE A 14 11.97 -2.74 5.00
N LYS A 15 11.82 -3.95 4.46
CA LYS A 15 11.65 -5.17 5.25
C LYS A 15 12.85 -5.44 6.15
N GLN A 16 14.06 -5.30 5.63
CA GLN A 16 15.28 -5.49 6.42
C GLN A 16 15.44 -4.42 7.51
N LEU A 17 15.13 -3.16 7.19
CA LEU A 17 15.10 -2.06 8.17
C LEU A 17 14.13 -2.34 9.31
N TYR A 18 12.91 -2.76 9.00
CA TYR A 18 11.89 -3.09 10.00
C TYR A 18 12.37 -4.24 10.89
N LEU A 19 12.72 -5.39 10.31
CA LEU A 19 13.07 -6.60 11.07
C LEU A 19 14.29 -6.37 11.98
N ASN A 20 15.29 -5.64 11.51
CA ASN A 20 16.46 -5.34 12.33
C ASN A 20 16.18 -4.24 13.36
N GLY A 21 15.27 -3.32 13.05
CA GLY A 21 14.93 -2.20 13.93
C GLY A 21 13.99 -2.58 15.07
N VAL A 22 13.09 -3.55 14.88
CA VAL A 22 12.16 -3.99 15.94
C VAL A 22 12.85 -4.82 17.03
N SER A 23 13.88 -5.59 16.64
CA SER A 23 14.56 -6.54 17.51
C SER A 23 15.01 -5.99 18.88
N PRO A 24 15.66 -4.82 19.01
CA PRO A 24 16.04 -4.30 20.33
C PRO A 24 14.85 -3.93 21.23
N PHE A 25 13.72 -3.53 20.65
CA PHE A 25 12.53 -3.16 21.40
C PHE A 25 11.73 -4.40 21.82
N GLU A 26 11.59 -5.39 20.93
CA GLU A 26 11.00 -6.70 21.26
C GLU A 26 11.82 -7.41 22.36
N ASP A 27 13.16 -7.40 22.27
CA ASP A 27 14.01 -7.97 23.31
C ASP A 27 13.86 -7.24 24.65
N ARG A 28 13.67 -5.91 24.63
CA ARG A 28 13.42 -5.14 25.85
C ARG A 28 12.10 -5.56 26.51
N GLN A 29 11.00 -5.58 25.76
CA GLN A 29 9.69 -6.01 26.28
C GLN A 29 9.77 -7.42 26.86
N ARG A 30 10.35 -8.36 26.11
CA ARG A 30 10.57 -9.74 26.55
C ARG A 30 11.35 -9.83 27.86
N LYS A 31 12.45 -9.07 27.99
CA LYS A 31 13.27 -9.09 29.21
C LYS A 31 12.53 -8.51 30.41
N ILE A 32 11.75 -7.45 30.22
CA ILE A 32 10.90 -6.87 31.28
C ILE A 32 9.85 -7.90 31.73
N GLU A 33 9.14 -8.52 30.78
CA GLU A 33 8.09 -9.50 31.06
C GLU A 33 8.61 -10.77 31.75
N ASN A 34 9.84 -11.17 31.44
CA ASN A 34 10.49 -12.35 32.02
C ASN A 34 11.38 -12.04 33.24
N GLU A 35 11.44 -10.78 33.68
CA GLU A 35 12.32 -10.33 34.77
C GLU A 35 13.79 -10.73 34.54
N GLU A 36 14.30 -10.52 33.32
CA GLU A 36 15.68 -10.81 32.92
C GLU A 36 16.57 -9.56 33.03
N GLU A 37 17.86 -9.74 33.39
CA GLU A 37 18.86 -8.67 33.41
C GLU A 37 18.84 -7.82 32.11
N PRO A 38 18.81 -6.47 32.19
CA PRO A 38 18.91 -5.63 33.41
C PRO A 38 17.57 -5.27 34.09
N PHE A 39 16.46 -5.91 33.72
CA PHE A 39 15.09 -5.57 34.13
C PHE A 39 14.55 -6.50 35.22
N ILE A 40 15.34 -6.72 36.27
CA ILE A 40 14.89 -7.48 37.45
C ILE A 40 14.21 -6.50 38.42
N PRO A 41 12.91 -6.66 38.73
CA PRO A 41 12.19 -5.75 39.61
C PRO A 41 12.87 -5.63 40.99
N PRO A 42 13.21 -4.42 41.46
CA PRO A 42 13.57 -4.25 42.86
C PRO A 42 12.35 -4.49 43.75
N TYR A 43 12.58 -4.84 45.02
CA TYR A 43 11.48 -4.86 45.99
C TYR A 43 10.84 -3.46 46.07
N SER A 44 9.52 -3.41 45.89
CA SER A 44 8.70 -2.20 46.00
C SER A 44 7.42 -2.53 46.76
N GLU A 45 6.97 -1.61 47.60
CA GLU A 45 5.64 -1.67 48.22
C GLU A 45 4.57 -0.99 47.36
N ASP A 46 4.98 -0.31 46.28
CA ASP A 46 4.08 0.28 45.30
C ASP A 46 3.50 -0.80 44.39
N GLU A 47 2.20 -0.71 44.07
CA GLU A 47 1.52 -1.64 43.15
C GLU A 47 1.86 -1.37 41.66
N GLU A 48 2.64 -0.32 41.36
CA GLU A 48 3.04 0.00 40.00
C GLU A 48 4.07 -1.01 39.46
N PRO A 49 3.87 -1.56 38.23
CA PRO A 49 4.83 -2.47 37.63
C PRO A 49 6.21 -1.79 37.47
N ALA A 50 7.26 -2.46 37.94
CA ALA A 50 8.63 -2.03 37.68
C ALA A 50 8.87 -1.97 36.16
N TYR A 51 9.60 -0.94 35.71
CA TYR A 51 9.96 -0.73 34.30
C TYR A 51 8.78 -0.50 33.33
N LEU A 52 7.61 -0.09 33.83
CA LEU A 52 6.44 0.20 32.99
C LEU A 52 6.77 1.23 31.90
N ASN A 53 7.51 2.30 32.22
CA ASN A 53 7.86 3.34 31.26
C ASN A 53 8.77 2.81 30.14
N GLU A 54 9.74 1.97 30.47
CA GLU A 54 10.65 1.35 29.52
C GLU A 54 9.93 0.38 28.56
N TRP A 55 8.93 -0.33 29.08
CA TRP A 55 8.05 -1.19 28.29
C TRP A 55 7.17 -0.36 27.35
N LEU A 56 6.55 0.72 27.86
CA LEU A 56 5.72 1.64 27.06
C LEU A 56 6.53 2.36 25.98
N GLU A 57 7.75 2.81 26.30
CA GLU A 57 8.67 3.41 25.34
C GLU A 57 9.03 2.41 24.23
N ALA A 58 9.29 1.15 24.58
CA ALA A 58 9.57 0.11 23.60
C ALA A 58 8.35 -0.16 22.70
N ASP A 59 7.14 -0.24 23.26
CA ASP A 59 5.91 -0.40 22.49
C ASP A 59 5.69 0.75 21.51
N SER A 60 5.75 2.00 22.00
CA SER A 60 5.65 3.20 21.16
C SER A 60 6.72 3.21 20.07
N SER A 61 7.95 2.80 20.38
CA SER A 61 9.05 2.71 19.40
C SER A 61 8.77 1.68 18.30
N LEU A 62 8.19 0.52 18.64
CA LEU A 62 7.75 -0.49 17.67
C LEU A 62 6.69 0.08 16.73
N GLN A 63 5.68 0.74 17.27
CA GLN A 63 4.59 1.31 16.47
C GLN A 63 5.06 2.44 15.56
N VAL A 64 5.96 3.32 16.04
CA VAL A 64 6.54 4.41 15.25
C VAL A 64 7.42 3.85 14.12
N LEU A 65 8.26 2.87 14.39
CA LEU A 65 9.09 2.22 13.37
C LEU A 65 8.23 1.53 12.31
N GLY A 66 7.21 0.77 12.72
CA GLY A 66 6.25 0.16 11.81
C GLY A 66 5.55 1.20 10.93
N SER A 67 5.09 2.29 11.54
CA SER A 67 4.39 3.39 10.85
C SER A 67 5.27 4.08 9.81
N ALA A 68 6.55 4.32 10.16
CA ALA A 68 7.54 4.85 9.23
C ALA A 68 7.76 3.89 8.05
N CYS A 69 7.91 2.59 8.31
CA CYS A 69 8.10 1.58 7.27
C CYS A 69 6.87 1.46 6.36
N LEU A 70 5.64 1.45 6.89
CA LEU A 70 4.41 1.49 6.07
C LEU A 70 4.35 2.74 5.20
N SER A 71 4.75 3.90 5.73
CA SER A 71 4.80 5.15 4.96
C SER A 71 5.79 5.06 3.79
N MET A 72 6.94 4.40 3.98
CA MET A 72 7.92 4.15 2.92
C MET A 72 7.40 3.19 1.85
N ILE A 73 6.63 2.17 2.24
CA ILE A 73 5.98 1.24 1.29
C ILE A 73 4.97 2.01 0.44
N ALA A 74 4.06 2.77 1.07
CA ALA A 74 3.05 3.56 0.35
C ALA A 74 3.68 4.58 -0.62
N ALA A 75 4.75 5.26 -0.19
CA ALA A 75 5.49 6.17 -1.06
C ALA A 75 6.16 5.46 -2.25
N SER A 76 6.75 4.28 -2.01
CA SER A 76 7.38 3.48 -3.06
C SER A 76 6.36 2.97 -4.08
N LEU A 77 5.19 2.52 -3.60
CA LEU A 77 4.08 2.10 -4.45
C LEU A 77 3.53 3.26 -5.29
N HIS A 78 3.39 4.46 -4.71
CA HIS A 78 2.94 5.62 -5.47
C HIS A 78 3.94 5.99 -6.59
N LEU A 79 5.25 5.90 -6.34
CA LEU A 79 6.27 6.10 -7.38
C LEU A 79 6.18 5.02 -8.47
N TYR A 80 5.97 3.76 -8.10
CA TYR A 80 5.75 2.67 -9.08
C TYR A 80 4.59 3.00 -10.02
N PHE A 81 3.47 3.48 -9.47
CA PHE A 81 2.33 3.88 -10.28
C PHE A 81 2.63 5.05 -11.22
N LYS A 82 3.38 6.06 -10.75
CA LYS A 82 3.78 7.20 -11.58
C LYS A 82 4.66 6.79 -12.76
N GLU A 83 5.55 5.83 -12.56
CA GLU A 83 6.39 5.31 -13.65
C GLU A 83 5.59 4.53 -14.69
N TRP A 84 4.59 3.74 -14.26
CA TRP A 84 3.68 3.08 -15.19
C TRP A 84 2.75 4.05 -15.91
N GLU A 85 2.27 5.09 -15.24
CA GLU A 85 1.51 6.18 -15.87
C GLU A 85 2.33 6.83 -17.00
N HIS A 86 3.63 7.06 -16.76
CA HIS A 86 4.54 7.59 -17.79
C HIS A 86 4.73 6.62 -18.96
N GLN A 87 4.85 5.30 -18.71
CA GLN A 87 4.99 4.30 -19.78
C GLN A 87 3.72 4.07 -20.59
N LEU A 88 2.56 4.02 -19.93
CA LEU A 88 1.26 3.80 -20.57
C LEU A 88 0.69 5.09 -21.18
N GLY A 89 1.18 6.25 -20.78
CA GLY A 89 0.66 7.53 -21.21
C GLY A 89 -0.75 7.81 -20.65
N PRO A 90 -1.46 8.80 -21.19
CA PRO A 90 -2.76 9.18 -20.67
C PRO A 90 -3.79 8.05 -20.81
N ALA A 91 -4.64 7.93 -19.79
CA ALA A 91 -5.79 7.02 -19.84
C ALA A 91 -6.70 7.38 -21.02
N PRO A 92 -7.15 6.40 -21.82
CA PRO A 92 -8.12 6.63 -22.87
C PRO A 92 -9.50 6.93 -22.25
N GLY A 93 -10.30 7.75 -22.94
CA GLY A 93 -11.67 8.05 -22.52
C GLY A 93 -11.79 9.26 -21.58
N PRO A 94 -12.79 9.28 -20.68
CA PRO A 94 -13.09 10.43 -19.84
C PRO A 94 -12.01 10.69 -18.78
N SER A 95 -12.02 11.92 -18.25
CA SER A 95 -11.11 12.35 -17.19
C SER A 95 -11.33 11.54 -15.89
N LEU A 96 -10.25 10.98 -15.34
CA LEU A 96 -10.27 10.20 -14.10
C LEU A 96 -10.11 11.06 -12.82
N LYS A 97 -10.24 12.38 -12.92
CA LYS A 97 -10.00 13.30 -11.78
C LYS A 97 -10.89 13.00 -10.57
N SER A 98 -12.11 12.53 -10.78
CA SER A 98 -13.05 12.28 -9.69
C SER A 98 -12.68 11.04 -8.87
N GLU A 99 -12.11 10.04 -9.54
CA GLU A 99 -11.68 8.76 -9.00
C GLU A 99 -10.49 8.97 -8.07
N PHE A 100 -9.50 9.75 -8.50
CA PHE A 100 -8.37 10.16 -7.67
C PHE A 100 -8.80 11.03 -6.48
N LYS A 101 -9.77 11.93 -6.67
CA LYS A 101 -10.21 12.86 -5.61
C LYS A 101 -11.05 12.17 -4.53
N ASN A 102 -12.01 11.34 -4.92
CA ASN A 102 -13.00 10.79 -4.00
C ASN A 102 -12.58 9.42 -3.46
N GLY A 103 -11.96 8.58 -4.29
CA GLY A 103 -11.46 7.26 -3.90
C GLY A 103 -10.01 7.24 -3.45
N GLY A 104 -9.29 8.37 -3.55
CA GLY A 104 -7.85 8.40 -3.34
C GLY A 104 -7.07 7.78 -4.51
N TRP A 105 -5.75 7.90 -4.44
CA TRP A 105 -4.89 7.50 -5.55
C TRP A 105 -4.88 5.99 -5.86
N PRO A 106 -5.06 5.03 -4.92
CA PRO A 106 -5.15 3.62 -5.30
C PRO A 106 -6.33 3.35 -6.23
N ASN A 107 -7.50 3.92 -5.92
CA ASN A 107 -8.69 3.83 -6.76
C ASN A 107 -8.55 4.57 -8.08
N GLY A 108 -7.88 5.72 -8.07
CA GLY A 108 -7.50 6.42 -9.29
C GLY A 108 -6.67 5.55 -10.23
N TYR A 109 -5.66 4.85 -9.71
CA TYR A 109 -4.85 3.93 -10.53
C TYR A 109 -5.60 2.64 -10.91
N ARG A 110 -6.51 2.14 -10.09
CA ARG A 110 -7.44 1.07 -10.49
C ARG A 110 -8.26 1.48 -11.70
N ALA A 111 -8.83 2.68 -11.69
CA ALA A 111 -9.56 3.23 -12.83
C ALA A 111 -8.66 3.46 -14.06
N PHE A 112 -7.43 3.95 -13.84
CA PHE A 112 -6.42 4.15 -14.88
C PHE A 112 -6.10 2.85 -15.64
N TYR A 113 -5.72 1.80 -14.92
CA TYR A 113 -5.44 0.49 -15.51
C TYR A 113 -6.67 -0.10 -16.21
N ARG A 114 -7.86 0.07 -15.64
CA ARG A 114 -9.11 -0.38 -16.26
C ARG A 114 -9.41 0.35 -17.57
N ALA A 115 -9.16 1.66 -17.64
CA ALA A 115 -9.32 2.44 -18.87
C ALA A 115 -8.39 1.91 -19.97
N HIS A 116 -7.20 1.43 -19.61
CA HIS A 116 -6.28 0.78 -20.55
C HIS A 116 -6.66 -0.67 -20.92
N GLY A 117 -7.73 -1.22 -20.35
CA GLY A 117 -8.22 -2.57 -20.65
C GLY A 117 -7.48 -3.69 -19.92
N SER A 118 -6.96 -3.42 -18.73
CA SER A 118 -6.52 -4.47 -17.78
C SER A 118 -7.69 -5.29 -17.25
N ASP A 119 -7.36 -6.45 -16.70
CA ASP A 119 -8.26 -7.28 -15.91
C ASP A 119 -8.71 -6.55 -14.63
N ARG A 120 -9.77 -7.05 -14.00
CA ARG A 120 -10.28 -6.42 -12.78
C ARG A 120 -9.33 -6.70 -11.62
N PHE A 121 -9.10 -5.70 -10.78
CA PHE A 121 -8.24 -5.84 -9.60
C PHE A 121 -8.78 -6.89 -8.62
N GLU A 122 -10.10 -7.08 -8.59
CA GLU A 122 -10.76 -8.10 -7.77
C GLU A 122 -10.39 -9.54 -8.18
N ASP A 123 -9.88 -9.74 -9.40
CA ASP A 123 -9.43 -11.04 -9.91
C ASP A 123 -7.93 -11.28 -9.64
N GLY A 124 -7.25 -10.31 -9.03
CA GLY A 124 -5.82 -10.36 -8.72
C GLY A 124 -5.48 -11.22 -7.49
N PRO A 125 -4.25 -11.76 -7.39
CA PRO A 125 -3.81 -12.59 -6.27
C PRO A 125 -3.38 -11.76 -5.04
N PHE A 126 -4.10 -10.69 -4.73
CA PHE A 126 -3.78 -9.73 -3.67
C PHE A 126 -5.06 -9.16 -3.05
N ASP A 127 -4.96 -8.68 -1.82
CA ASP A 127 -6.02 -7.95 -1.13
C ASP A 127 -5.93 -6.46 -1.46
N PHE A 128 -6.77 -5.99 -2.38
CA PHE A 128 -6.81 -4.58 -2.75
C PHE A 128 -7.30 -3.68 -1.61
N VAL A 129 -8.17 -4.19 -0.72
CA VAL A 129 -8.66 -3.42 0.44
C VAL A 129 -7.49 -3.12 1.37
N LEU A 130 -6.57 -4.06 1.57
CA LEU A 130 -5.35 -3.80 2.34
C LEU A 130 -4.43 -2.77 1.67
N ILE A 131 -4.36 -2.74 0.34
CA ILE A 131 -3.59 -1.71 -0.39
C ILE A 131 -4.22 -0.32 -0.19
N GLU A 132 -5.55 -0.23 -0.20
CA GLU A 132 -6.27 1.01 0.15
C GLU A 132 -6.00 1.41 1.60
N GLU A 133 -6.07 0.45 2.52
CA GLU A 133 -5.79 0.64 3.94
C GLU A 133 -4.40 1.21 4.19
N LEU A 134 -3.38 0.62 3.55
CA LEU A 134 -2.00 1.07 3.67
C LEU A 134 -1.87 2.58 3.42
N VAL A 135 -2.62 3.11 2.46
CA VAL A 135 -2.60 4.54 2.10
C VAL A 135 -3.36 5.38 3.13
N LEU A 136 -4.49 4.89 3.61
CA LEU A 136 -5.27 5.57 4.65
C LEU A 136 -4.50 5.62 5.97
N ALA A 137 -3.89 4.51 6.38
CA ALA A 137 -3.01 4.41 7.55
C ALA A 137 -1.84 5.39 7.42
N ARG A 138 -1.15 5.41 6.27
CA ARG A 138 -0.09 6.40 5.99
C ARG A 138 -0.58 7.83 6.12
N ASN A 139 -1.79 8.16 5.67
CA ASN A 139 -2.32 9.52 5.79
C ASN A 139 -2.56 9.91 7.25
N SER A 140 -3.10 9.01 8.06
CA SER A 140 -3.22 9.18 9.52
C SER A 140 -1.86 9.37 10.19
N ILE A 141 -0.85 8.57 9.81
CA ILE A 141 0.51 8.65 10.36
C ILE A 141 1.17 10.00 10.08
N GLN A 142 0.96 10.56 8.88
CA GLN A 142 1.56 11.85 8.51
C GLN A 142 0.83 13.07 9.05
N HIS A 143 -0.41 12.89 9.48
CA HIS A 143 -1.26 13.95 10.01
C HIS A 143 -1.83 13.53 11.36
N PRO A 144 -0.95 13.30 12.36
CA PRO A 144 -1.39 12.93 13.70
C PRO A 144 -2.28 14.04 14.27
N ASP A 145 -3.30 13.63 14.99
CA ASP A 145 -4.33 14.50 15.55
C ASP A 145 -4.05 14.92 17.00
N SER A 146 -2.98 14.40 17.58
CA SER A 146 -2.59 14.64 18.97
C SER A 146 -1.07 14.75 19.09
N LEU A 147 -0.62 15.65 19.96
CA LEU A 147 0.77 15.72 20.42
C LEU A 147 1.01 14.85 21.67
N ILE A 148 -0.06 14.35 22.29
CA ILE A 148 -0.01 13.64 23.57
C ILE A 148 0.35 12.16 23.38
N PHE A 149 -0.03 11.58 22.24
CA PHE A 149 0.22 10.17 21.95
C PHE A 149 1.36 10.04 20.94
N GLU A 150 2.32 9.14 21.17
CA GLU A 150 3.36 8.87 20.17
C GLU A 150 2.83 8.04 18.99
N THR A 151 1.72 7.32 19.19
CA THR A 151 1.13 6.42 18.20
C THR A 151 -0.04 7.07 17.47
N SER A 152 -0.18 6.74 16.18
CA SER A 152 -1.21 7.33 15.31
C SER A 152 -2.52 6.56 15.38
N ARG A 153 -3.63 7.28 15.21
CA ARG A 153 -4.98 6.71 15.14
C ARG A 153 -5.60 6.88 13.76
N TYR A 154 -6.53 5.99 13.42
CA TYR A 154 -7.36 6.18 12.24
C TYR A 154 -8.25 7.43 12.37
N SER A 155 -8.46 8.15 11.27
CA SER A 155 -9.44 9.25 11.23
C SER A 155 -10.85 8.72 11.04
N ASP A 156 -11.87 9.51 11.41
CA ASP A 156 -13.27 9.11 11.21
C ASP A 156 -13.60 8.88 9.73
N ASP A 157 -13.05 9.70 8.82
CA ASP A 157 -13.20 9.54 7.37
C ASP A 157 -12.59 8.22 6.87
N ALA A 158 -11.44 7.80 7.44
CA ALA A 158 -10.84 6.52 7.11
C ALA A 158 -11.71 5.34 7.59
N LEU A 159 -12.25 5.42 8.81
CA LEU A 159 -13.11 4.37 9.39
C LEU A 159 -14.45 4.23 8.67
N GLN A 160 -15.00 5.33 8.13
CA GLN A 160 -16.20 5.27 7.27
C GLN A 160 -15.97 4.49 5.98
N LYS A 161 -14.77 4.59 5.40
CA LYS A 161 -14.39 3.86 4.18
C LYS A 161 -14.01 2.41 4.48
N MET A 162 -13.59 2.14 5.71
CA MET A 162 -12.94 0.90 6.10
C MET A 162 -13.37 0.50 7.51
N PRO A 163 -14.58 -0.08 7.66
CA PRO A 163 -15.17 -0.33 8.96
C PRO A 163 -14.43 -1.40 9.78
N ASN A 164 -13.61 -2.25 9.13
CA ASN A 164 -12.82 -3.29 9.78
C ASN A 164 -11.34 -3.22 9.35
N PRO A 165 -10.54 -2.27 9.88
CA PRO A 165 -9.15 -2.11 9.49
C PRO A 165 -8.29 -3.30 9.96
N PHE A 166 -7.36 -3.71 9.11
CA PHE A 166 -6.35 -4.73 9.35
C PHE A 166 -5.34 -4.31 10.43
N PHE A 167 -4.84 -3.07 10.38
CA PHE A 167 -3.84 -2.55 11.33
C PHE A 167 -4.44 -2.07 12.65
N VAL A 168 -5.31 -2.88 13.27
CA VAL A 168 -5.83 -2.64 14.63
C VAL A 168 -5.60 -3.87 15.50
N SER A 169 -5.24 -3.67 16.77
CA SER A 169 -4.98 -4.77 17.71
C SER A 169 -6.20 -5.65 17.92
N ASP A 170 -6.01 -6.94 18.19
CA ASP A 170 -7.13 -7.86 18.47
C ASP A 170 -7.89 -7.44 19.73
N ARG A 171 -7.18 -6.87 20.72
CA ARG A 171 -7.80 -6.28 21.91
C ARG A 171 -8.80 -5.18 21.56
N GLU A 172 -8.43 -4.23 20.70
CA GLU A 172 -9.35 -3.17 20.27
C GLU A 172 -10.50 -3.69 19.40
N LYS A 173 -10.27 -4.73 18.60
CA LYS A 173 -11.34 -5.39 17.83
C LYS A 173 -12.35 -6.07 18.75
N ASN A 174 -11.87 -6.85 19.72
CA ASN A 174 -12.72 -7.55 20.68
C ASN A 174 -13.57 -6.58 21.50
N LEU A 175 -13.01 -5.44 21.90
CA LEU A 175 -13.75 -4.40 22.64
C LEU A 175 -14.95 -3.83 21.86
N ILE A 176 -14.92 -3.85 20.52
CA ILE A 176 -16.08 -3.46 19.71
C ILE A 176 -17.09 -4.60 19.62
N GLU A 177 -16.61 -5.82 19.37
CA GLU A 177 -17.48 -6.99 19.25
C GLU A 177 -18.26 -7.25 20.55
N GLU A 178 -17.66 -6.95 21.70
CA GLU A 178 -18.30 -7.01 23.02
C GLU A 178 -19.27 -5.85 23.27
N ALA A 179 -19.02 -4.66 22.69
CA ALA A 179 -19.80 -3.46 22.94
C ALA A 179 -21.05 -3.33 22.06
N ASP A 180 -21.05 -3.88 20.85
CA ASP A 180 -22.12 -3.62 19.88
C ASP A 180 -22.46 -4.87 19.04
N GLY A 181 -23.56 -5.53 19.44
CA GLY A 181 -24.00 -6.82 18.88
C GLY A 181 -24.42 -6.80 17.41
N GLU A 182 -24.61 -5.61 16.79
CA GLU A 182 -24.95 -5.49 15.37
C GLU A 182 -24.31 -4.27 14.66
N SER A 183 -23.95 -3.19 15.38
CA SER A 183 -23.36 -1.98 14.76
C SER A 183 -21.85 -1.96 14.99
N ARG A 184 -21.02 -2.15 13.95
CA ARG A 184 -19.55 -2.06 14.10
C ARG A 184 -19.06 -0.60 14.22
N GLN A 185 -19.64 0.19 15.11
CA GLN A 185 -19.22 1.56 15.35
C GLN A 185 -18.09 1.61 16.37
N TRP A 186 -16.98 2.26 15.97
CA TRP A 186 -15.85 2.50 16.84
C TRP A 186 -16.24 3.48 17.96
N LEU A 187 -16.28 3.02 19.21
CA LEU A 187 -16.51 3.88 20.38
C LEU A 187 -15.42 4.96 20.54
N TYR A 188 -14.20 4.62 20.13
CA TYR A 188 -13.05 5.50 20.04
C TYR A 188 -12.25 5.15 18.79
N ARG A 189 -11.53 6.14 18.25
CA ARG A 189 -10.66 5.93 17.09
C ARG A 189 -9.53 4.96 17.47
N PRO A 190 -9.41 3.80 16.79
CA PRO A 190 -8.41 2.82 17.15
C PRO A 190 -7.02 3.26 16.73
N HIS A 191 -6.03 2.73 17.44
CA HIS A 191 -4.64 2.93 17.08
C HIS A 191 -4.27 2.10 15.86
N ILE A 192 -3.36 2.65 15.06
CA ILE A 192 -2.69 1.90 14.00
C ILE A 192 -1.66 1.01 14.69
N HIS A 193 -1.96 -0.28 14.75
CA HIS A 193 -1.15 -1.28 15.46
C HIS A 193 -0.50 -2.25 14.46
N ILE A 194 0.83 -2.21 14.40
CA ILE A 194 1.65 -2.85 13.38
C ILE A 194 2.54 -3.90 14.06
N THR A 195 2.12 -5.16 14.00
CA THR A 195 2.95 -6.29 14.39
C THR A 195 3.86 -6.73 13.25
N THR A 196 4.90 -7.49 13.58
CA THR A 196 5.81 -8.08 12.58
C THR A 196 5.04 -8.91 11.54
N GLU A 197 4.05 -9.68 11.98
CA GLU A 197 3.19 -10.47 11.08
C GLU A 197 2.42 -9.58 10.10
N LYS A 198 1.71 -8.55 10.61
CA LYS A 198 0.93 -7.63 9.78
C LYS A 198 1.80 -6.86 8.80
N PHE A 199 2.97 -6.41 9.24
CA PHE A 199 3.93 -5.74 8.38
C PHE A 199 4.41 -6.64 7.24
N LEU A 200 4.82 -7.87 7.55
CA LEU A 200 5.28 -8.83 6.54
C LEU A 200 4.16 -9.22 5.57
N HIS A 201 2.93 -9.35 6.08
CA HIS A 201 1.75 -9.58 5.25
C HIS A 201 1.54 -8.42 4.28
N ALA A 202 1.55 -7.17 4.74
CA ALA A 202 1.39 -5.99 3.90
C ALA A 202 2.47 -5.91 2.80
N VAL A 203 3.74 -6.19 3.13
CA VAL A 203 4.84 -6.28 2.14
C VAL A 203 4.53 -7.36 1.10
N SER A 204 4.05 -8.53 1.52
CA SER A 204 3.69 -9.62 0.60
C SER A 204 2.55 -9.23 -0.36
N GLN A 205 1.53 -8.54 0.15
CA GLN A 205 0.38 -8.10 -0.64
C GLN A 205 0.79 -7.05 -1.67
N VAL A 206 1.65 -6.10 -1.30
CA VAL A 206 2.20 -5.11 -2.23
C VAL A 206 3.06 -5.78 -3.31
N SER A 207 3.93 -6.73 -2.95
CA SER A 207 4.75 -7.48 -3.93
C SER A 207 3.88 -8.28 -4.91
N ALA A 208 2.87 -9.01 -4.42
CA ALA A 208 1.92 -9.74 -5.25
C ALA A 208 1.15 -8.80 -6.20
N PHE A 209 0.70 -7.66 -5.67
CA PHE A 209 -0.02 -6.64 -6.43
C PHE A 209 0.81 -6.06 -7.57
N VAL A 210 2.06 -5.65 -7.31
CA VAL A 210 2.90 -5.02 -8.35
C VAL A 210 3.45 -6.02 -9.35
N LYS A 211 3.59 -7.29 -8.98
CA LYS A 211 3.84 -8.37 -9.94
C LYS A 211 2.66 -8.49 -10.91
N TRP A 212 1.45 -8.58 -10.39
CA TRP A 212 0.25 -8.66 -11.24
C TRP A 212 0.09 -7.41 -12.12
N LEU A 213 0.31 -6.20 -11.58
CA LEU A 213 0.23 -4.97 -12.36
C LEU A 213 1.27 -4.88 -13.48
N GLU A 214 2.48 -5.40 -13.28
CA GLU A 214 3.50 -5.45 -14.32
C GLU A 214 3.01 -6.31 -15.50
N ASP A 215 2.47 -7.50 -15.22
CA ASP A 215 1.92 -8.39 -16.26
C ASP A 215 0.78 -7.70 -17.04
N GLN A 216 -0.08 -6.95 -16.34
CA GLN A 216 -1.15 -6.16 -16.96
C GLN A 216 -0.59 -5.05 -17.85
N GLY A 217 0.38 -4.28 -17.34
CA GLY A 217 1.04 -3.19 -18.07
C GLY A 217 1.76 -3.67 -19.34
N GLU A 218 2.50 -4.77 -19.24
CA GLU A 218 3.16 -5.40 -20.39
C GLU A 218 2.16 -5.88 -21.44
N THR A 219 1.07 -6.51 -20.99
CA THR A 219 -0.02 -6.96 -21.87
C THR A 219 -0.65 -5.78 -22.63
N ILE A 220 -0.90 -4.66 -21.95
CA ILE A 220 -1.44 -3.44 -22.56
C ILE A 220 -0.47 -2.89 -23.63
N LEU A 221 0.83 -2.79 -23.30
CA LEU A 221 1.84 -2.32 -24.24
C LEU A 221 1.96 -3.23 -25.46
N HIS A 222 1.90 -4.56 -25.26
CA HIS A 222 1.95 -5.53 -26.34
C HIS A 222 0.75 -5.41 -27.29
N LYS A 223 -0.47 -5.30 -26.77
CA LYS A 223 -1.69 -5.09 -27.57
C LYS A 223 -1.56 -3.83 -28.44
N ARG A 224 -1.11 -2.72 -27.86
CA ARG A 224 -0.88 -1.46 -28.59
C ARG A 224 0.23 -1.55 -29.64
N TYR A 225 1.25 -2.36 -29.40
CA TYR A 225 2.28 -2.62 -30.41
C TYR A 225 1.68 -3.36 -31.62
N LEU A 226 0.89 -4.41 -31.39
CA LEU A 226 0.23 -5.16 -32.45
C LEU A 226 -0.75 -4.30 -33.26
N GLU A 227 -1.53 -3.45 -32.60
CA GLU A 227 -2.45 -2.52 -33.26
C GLU A 227 -1.69 -1.54 -34.18
N ARG A 228 -0.62 -0.93 -33.68
CA ARG A 228 0.23 -0.02 -34.48
C ARG A 228 0.89 -0.73 -35.65
N LYS A 229 1.34 -1.98 -35.46
CA LYS A 229 1.91 -2.80 -36.53
C LYS A 229 0.86 -3.08 -37.62
N ARG A 230 -0.34 -3.51 -37.22
CA ARG A 230 -1.47 -3.76 -38.13
C ARG A 230 -1.86 -2.50 -38.92
N GLN A 231 -1.95 -1.35 -38.25
CA GLN A 231 -2.27 -0.10 -38.92
C GLN A 231 -1.23 0.27 -39.98
N ARG A 232 0.08 0.13 -39.66
CA ARG A 232 1.16 0.36 -40.62
C ARG A 232 1.10 -0.58 -41.83
N GLU A 233 0.74 -1.84 -41.62
CA GLU A 233 0.57 -2.81 -42.70
C GLU A 233 -0.61 -2.44 -43.61
N ILE A 234 -1.72 -1.96 -43.04
CA ILE A 234 -2.88 -1.43 -43.78
C ILE A 234 -2.48 -0.19 -44.59
N ASP A 235 -1.81 0.76 -43.95
CA ASP A 235 -1.39 2.02 -44.58
C ASP A 235 -0.39 1.74 -45.73
N ALA A 236 0.54 0.80 -45.54
CA ALA A 236 1.50 0.38 -46.57
C ALA A 236 0.84 -0.37 -47.74
N GLY A 237 -0.15 -1.23 -47.45
CA GLY A 237 -0.96 -1.94 -48.45
C GLY A 237 -1.93 -1.03 -49.22
N SER A 238 -2.20 0.18 -48.72
CA SER A 238 -3.10 1.17 -49.34
C SER A 238 -2.36 2.21 -50.21
N THR A 239 -1.06 2.01 -50.46
CA THR A 239 -0.29 2.90 -51.34
C THR A 239 -0.81 2.79 -52.78
N PRO A 240 -1.27 3.87 -53.45
CA PRO A 240 -1.82 3.77 -54.79
C PRO A 240 -0.74 3.32 -55.78
N ILE A 241 -1.07 2.36 -56.64
CA ILE A 241 -0.31 2.11 -57.88
C ILE A 241 -0.40 3.41 -58.69
N TRP A 242 0.72 4.15 -58.79
CA TRP A 242 0.84 5.31 -59.68
C TRP A 242 0.40 4.92 -61.11
N PRO A 243 -0.23 5.84 -61.87
CA PRO A 243 -0.82 5.49 -63.16
C PRO A 243 0.25 4.97 -64.12
N GLN A 244 -0.11 3.93 -64.90
CA GLN A 244 0.75 3.46 -65.98
C GLN A 244 1.03 4.59 -66.96
N PRO A 245 2.28 4.74 -67.44
CA PRO A 245 2.56 5.65 -68.53
C PRO A 245 2.06 4.99 -69.82
N ASP A 246 0.81 5.25 -70.18
CA ASP A 246 0.37 5.04 -71.55
C ASP A 246 1.05 6.10 -72.43
N ALA A 247 2.07 5.62 -73.13
CA ALA A 247 2.54 6.18 -74.37
C ALA A 247 1.37 6.38 -75.36
N PHE A 248 1.58 7.32 -76.30
CA PHE A 248 1.03 7.50 -77.66
C PHE A 248 0.74 8.99 -77.84
N SER A 249 1.69 9.77 -78.40
CA SER A 249 1.86 9.96 -79.85
C SER A 249 0.62 10.57 -80.50
N ASP A 250 0.63 11.90 -80.64
CA ASP A 250 0.71 12.61 -81.94
C ASP A 250 1.08 14.08 -81.73
#